data_AF-A0AAU1BC35-F1
#
_entry.id   AF-A0AAU1BC35-F1
#
_cell.length_a   1.000
_cell.length_b   1.000
_cell.length_c   1.000
_cell.angle_alpha   90.00
_cell.angle_beta   90.00
_cell.angle_gamma   90.00
#
_symmetry.space_group_name_H-M   'P 1'
#
loop_
_entity.id
_entity.type
_entity.pdbx_description
1 polymer ?
#
loop_
_entity_poly.entity_id
_entity_poly.type
_entity_poly.pdbx_seq_one_letter_code
_entity_poly.pdbx_strand_id
1 'polypeptide(L)'
;MVDPEVLERIAVRCAELDSLEEQLVKQLDQVRADRDELAVGERVLARMSEQIAGERAAVAPASAQVGGRAVPLVPHRGDSPDETALPGDYRRILEIVRAVGGPVQVRTMGEELGLQVEVRGKLEPLRAKLVELADRGWLRKLGDAKFTARL
;
A
#
# COMPACT_ATOMS: atom_id res chain seq x y z
N MET A 1 47.95 3.30 -61.09
CA MET A 1 48.65 3.39 -59.79
C MET A 1 47.68 4.07 -58.84
N VAL A 2 47.38 3.47 -57.69
CA VAL A 2 46.46 4.08 -56.71
C VAL A 2 47.18 5.24 -56.04
N ASP A 3 46.47 6.36 -55.87
CA ASP A 3 46.99 7.57 -55.25
C ASP A 3 47.39 7.30 -53.78
N PRO A 4 48.63 7.63 -53.35
CA PRO A 4 49.07 7.45 -51.98
C PRO A 4 48.18 8.17 -50.96
N GLU A 5 47.59 9.33 -51.30
CA GLU A 5 46.69 10.05 -50.37
C GLU A 5 45.40 9.27 -50.11
N VAL A 6 44.91 8.52 -51.10
CA VAL A 6 43.73 7.67 -50.95
C VAL A 6 44.01 6.49 -50.03
N LEU A 7 45.20 5.89 -50.14
CA LEU A 7 45.62 4.79 -49.26
C LEU A 7 45.77 5.25 -47.81
N GLU A 8 46.32 6.44 -47.59
CA GLU A 8 46.46 7.01 -46.25
C GLU A 8 45.10 7.29 -45.61
N ARG A 9 44.15 7.86 -46.36
CA ARG A 9 42.78 8.08 -45.87
C ARG A 9 42.05 6.78 -45.52
N ILE A 10 42.28 5.71 -46.29
CA ILE A 10 41.72 4.39 -45.99
C ILE A 10 42.34 3.84 -44.71
N ALA A 11 43.66 3.93 -44.55
CA ALA A 11 44.34 3.44 -43.35
C ALA A 11 43.88 4.17 -42.07
N VAL A 12 43.75 5.50 -42.14
CA VAL A 12 43.19 6.30 -41.02
C VAL A 12 41.77 5.85 -40.71
N ARG A 13 40.92 5.67 -41.73
CA ARG A 13 39.54 5.24 -41.52
C ARG A 13 39.42 3.84 -40.93
N CYS A 14 40.29 2.91 -41.33
CA CYS A 14 40.35 1.57 -40.73
C CYS A 14 40.72 1.66 -39.24
N ALA A 15 41.74 2.43 -38.87
CA ALA A 15 42.13 2.60 -37.47
C ALA A 15 41.02 3.26 -36.62
N GLU A 16 40.29 4.22 -37.18
CA GLU A 16 39.11 4.81 -36.54
C GLU A 16 38.01 3.78 -36.28
N LEU A 17 37.72 2.92 -37.27
CA LEU A 17 36.70 1.88 -37.16
C LEU A 17 37.11 0.81 -36.14
N ASP A 18 38.37 0.40 -36.12
CA ASP A 18 38.90 -0.55 -35.14
C ASP A 18 38.75 0.00 -33.71
N SER A 19 39.07 1.29 -33.52
CA SER A 19 38.90 1.95 -32.22
C SER A 19 37.43 2.04 -31.80
N LEU A 20 36.52 2.33 -32.74
CA LEU A 20 35.08 2.33 -32.47
C LEU A 20 34.55 0.94 -32.14
N GLU A 21 35.04 -0.10 -32.83
CA GLU A 21 34.68 -1.49 -32.54
C GLU A 21 35.10 -1.88 -31.12
N GLU A 22 36.34 -1.58 -30.73
CA GLU A 22 36.81 -1.82 -29.37
C GLU A 22 35.97 -1.10 -28.31
N GLN A 23 35.56 0.13 -28.58
CA GLN A 23 34.69 0.89 -27.66
C GLN A 23 33.31 0.27 -27.55
N LEU A 24 32.70 -0.14 -28.67
CA LEU A 24 31.38 -0.77 -28.69
C LEU A 24 31.39 -2.13 -27.97
N VAL A 25 32.45 -2.92 -28.13
CA VAL A 25 32.62 -4.18 -27.40
C VAL A 25 32.64 -3.94 -25.90
N LYS A 26 33.42 -2.96 -25.42
CA LYS A 26 33.46 -2.58 -23.99
C LYS A 26 32.08 -2.13 -23.48
N GLN A 27 31.35 -1.34 -24.26
CA GLN A 27 30.00 -0.91 -23.88
C GLN A 27 29.01 -2.07 -23.83
N LEU A 28 29.09 -3.00 -24.79
CA LEU A 28 28.24 -4.20 -24.79
C LEU A 28 28.50 -5.09 -23.59
N ASP A 29 29.77 -5.28 -23.22
CA ASP A 29 30.13 -6.07 -22.05
C ASP A 29 29.64 -5.41 -20.75
N GLN A 30 29.71 -4.08 -20.64
CA GLN A 30 29.11 -3.36 -19.51
C GLN A 30 27.59 -3.58 -19.45
N VAL A 31 26.88 -3.39 -20.56
CA VAL A 31 25.42 -3.58 -20.60
C VAL A 31 25.01 -5.01 -20.27
N ARG A 32 25.83 -6.01 -20.65
CA ARG A 32 25.61 -7.41 -20.26
C ARG A 32 25.79 -7.60 -18.76
N ALA A 33 26.84 -7.06 -18.17
CA ALA A 33 27.06 -7.10 -16.73
C ALA A 33 25.90 -6.45 -15.95
N ASP A 34 25.46 -5.26 -16.38
CA ASP A 34 24.33 -4.56 -15.76
C ASP A 34 23.04 -5.39 -15.84
N ARG A 35 22.79 -6.06 -16.97
CA ARG A 35 21.64 -6.96 -17.14
C ARG A 35 21.70 -8.17 -16.22
N ASP A 36 22.88 -8.75 -16.04
CA ASP A 36 23.07 -9.88 -15.13
C ASP A 36 22.81 -9.46 -13.67
N GLU A 37 23.26 -8.27 -13.27
CA GLU A 37 22.95 -7.68 -11.96
C GLU A 37 21.44 -7.45 -11.78
N LEU A 38 20.77 -6.88 -12.78
CA LEU A 38 19.32 -6.69 -12.75
C LEU A 38 18.57 -8.02 -12.67
N ALA A 39 18.98 -9.05 -13.40
CA ALA A 39 18.38 -10.38 -13.33
C ALA A 39 18.54 -11.01 -11.93
N VAL A 40 19.64 -10.74 -11.22
CA VAL A 40 19.78 -11.10 -9.80
C VAL A 40 18.79 -10.33 -8.94
N GLY A 41 18.70 -9.00 -9.13
CA GLY A 41 17.75 -8.14 -8.41
C GLY A 41 16.29 -8.58 -8.57
N GLU A 42 15.86 -8.91 -9.79
CA GLU A 42 14.52 -9.41 -10.09
C GLU A 42 14.21 -10.71 -9.36
N ARG A 43 15.16 -11.66 -9.33
CA ARG A 43 14.99 -12.93 -8.60
C ARG A 43 14.87 -12.70 -7.09
N VAL A 44 15.65 -11.79 -6.53
CA VAL A 44 15.57 -11.43 -5.11
C VAL A 44 14.21 -10.81 -4.79
N LEU A 45 13.75 -9.86 -5.62
CA LEU A 45 12.46 -9.21 -5.45
C LEU A 45 11.30 -10.20 -5.56
N ALA A 46 11.34 -11.13 -6.51
CA ALA A 46 10.35 -12.20 -6.64
C ALA A 46 10.28 -13.06 -5.37
N ARG A 47 11.43 -13.52 -4.86
CA ARG A 47 11.49 -14.31 -3.61
C ARG A 47 10.96 -13.52 -2.41
N MET A 48 11.32 -12.24 -2.27
CA MET A 48 10.80 -11.40 -1.18
C MET A 48 9.29 -11.22 -1.29
N SER A 49 8.76 -11.05 -2.50
CA SER A 49 7.32 -10.94 -2.74
C SER A 49 6.58 -12.21 -2.35
N GLU A 50 7.13 -13.38 -2.71
CA GLU A 50 6.60 -14.68 -2.30
C GLU A 50 6.64 -14.86 -0.78
N GLN A 51 7.74 -14.46 -0.13
CA GLN A 51 7.86 -14.52 1.32
C GLN A 51 6.81 -13.63 2.00
N ILE A 52 6.65 -12.38 1.55
CA ILE A 52 5.64 -11.46 2.07
C ILE A 52 4.22 -12.01 1.84
N ALA A 53 3.96 -12.60 0.67
CA ALA A 53 2.68 -13.25 0.39
C ALA A 53 2.44 -14.45 1.30
N GLY A 54 3.46 -15.28 1.54
CA GLY A 54 3.42 -16.40 2.48
C GLY A 54 3.20 -15.95 3.92
N GLU A 55 3.89 -14.91 4.37
CA GLU A 55 3.69 -14.29 5.69
C GLU A 55 2.27 -13.71 5.83
N ARG A 56 1.74 -13.04 4.78
CA ARG A 56 0.35 -12.57 4.75
C ARG A 56 -0.67 -13.71 4.71
N ALA A 57 -0.36 -14.83 4.07
CA ALA A 57 -1.24 -16.00 4.06
C ALA A 57 -1.23 -16.72 5.43
N ALA A 58 -0.07 -16.79 6.07
CA ALA A 58 0.09 -17.32 7.43
C ALA A 58 -0.59 -16.43 8.47
N VAL A 59 -0.53 -15.11 8.26
CA VAL A 59 -1.32 -14.11 9.00
C VAL A 59 -2.60 -13.84 8.21
N ALA A 60 -3.45 -14.86 8.05
CA ALA A 60 -4.74 -14.67 7.42
C ALA A 60 -5.43 -13.45 8.06
N PRO A 61 -5.87 -12.44 7.28
CA PRO A 61 -6.66 -11.37 7.85
C PRO A 61 -7.88 -12.02 8.48
N ALA A 62 -8.19 -11.66 9.73
CA ALA A 62 -9.39 -12.13 10.41
C ALA A 62 -10.64 -11.57 9.70
N SER A 63 -10.98 -12.12 8.53
CA SER A 63 -12.28 -11.95 7.90
C SER A 63 -13.28 -12.79 8.69
N ALA A 64 -14.29 -12.16 9.26
CA ALA A 64 -15.44 -12.88 9.77
C ALA A 64 -16.12 -13.58 8.58
N GLN A 65 -16.40 -14.88 8.71
CA GLN A 65 -17.14 -15.64 7.71
C GLN A 65 -18.61 -15.70 8.12
N VAL A 66 -19.50 -15.28 7.21
CA VAL A 66 -20.94 -15.53 7.33
C VAL A 66 -21.34 -16.39 6.14
N GLY A 67 -21.74 -17.64 6.40
CA GLY A 67 -22.19 -18.57 5.36
C GLY A 67 -21.14 -18.94 4.30
N GLY A 68 -19.85 -19.01 4.64
CA GLY A 68 -18.78 -19.42 3.72
C GLY A 68 -18.32 -18.35 2.72
N ARG A 69 -18.79 -17.11 2.86
CA ARG A 69 -18.35 -15.96 2.06
C ARG A 69 -17.40 -15.09 2.88
N ALA A 70 -16.22 -14.81 2.33
CA ALA A 70 -15.30 -13.83 2.92
C ALA A 70 -15.94 -12.44 2.82
N VAL A 71 -16.24 -11.81 3.96
CA VAL A 71 -16.76 -10.44 4.01
C VAL A 71 -15.72 -9.55 4.69
N PRO A 72 -14.99 -8.72 3.94
CA PRO A 72 -14.47 -7.47 4.46
C PRO A 72 -15.48 -6.35 4.22
N LEU A 73 -15.29 -5.24 4.93
CA LEU A 73 -15.97 -3.94 4.82
C LEU A 73 -17.28 -3.77 5.61
N VAL A 74 -17.18 -2.88 6.60
CA VAL A 74 -18.24 -1.92 6.90
C VAL A 74 -18.86 -1.42 5.58
N PRO A 75 -20.14 -1.70 5.28
CA PRO A 75 -20.80 -1.25 4.05
C PRO A 75 -20.73 0.27 3.93
N HIS A 76 -20.81 0.83 2.71
CA HIS A 76 -21.03 2.27 2.57
C HIS A 76 -22.44 2.63 3.04
N ARG A 77 -22.59 3.77 3.71
CA ARG A 77 -23.91 4.31 4.07
C ARG A 77 -24.65 4.73 2.79
N GLY A 78 -25.76 4.06 2.47
CA GLY A 78 -26.72 4.49 1.43
C GLY A 78 -27.73 5.52 1.95
N ASP A 79 -28.67 5.93 1.10
CA ASP A 79 -29.68 6.95 1.43
C ASP A 79 -30.62 6.51 2.56
N SER A 80 -30.89 5.20 2.66
CA SER A 80 -31.52 4.57 3.81
C SER A 80 -30.46 3.80 4.62
N PRO A 81 -29.98 4.34 5.76
CA PRO A 81 -28.98 3.67 6.57
C PRO A 81 -29.56 2.41 7.23
N ASP A 82 -29.21 1.23 6.72
CA ASP A 82 -29.46 -0.04 7.42
C ASP A 82 -28.25 -0.39 8.29
N GLU A 83 -28.28 0.06 9.54
CA GLU A 83 -27.22 -0.22 10.50
C GLU A 83 -27.14 -1.71 10.87
N THR A 84 -28.19 -2.52 10.63
CA THR A 84 -28.18 -3.96 10.95
C THR A 84 -27.21 -4.76 10.09
N ALA A 85 -26.83 -4.20 8.92
CA ALA A 85 -25.78 -4.73 8.06
C ALA A 85 -24.36 -4.54 8.64
N LEU A 86 -24.18 -3.72 9.67
CA LEU A 86 -22.89 -3.48 10.31
C LEU A 86 -22.53 -4.58 11.32
N PRO A 87 -21.25 -4.98 11.39
CA PRO A 87 -20.77 -5.83 12.48
C PRO A 87 -21.05 -5.18 13.85
N GLY A 88 -21.27 -6.01 14.88
CA GLY A 88 -21.76 -5.56 16.19
C GLY A 88 -20.92 -4.47 16.85
N ASP A 89 -19.58 -4.56 16.76
CA ASP A 89 -18.66 -3.54 17.27
C ASP A 89 -18.92 -2.15 16.67
N TYR A 90 -19.21 -2.08 15.37
CA TYR A 90 -19.47 -0.83 14.67
C TYR A 90 -20.84 -0.25 15.05
N ARG A 91 -21.86 -1.11 15.20
CA ARG A 91 -23.18 -0.68 15.71
C ARG A 91 -23.07 -0.08 17.10
N ARG A 92 -22.33 -0.73 18.01
CA ARG A 92 -22.10 -0.22 19.37
C ARG A 92 -21.42 1.15 19.37
N ILE A 93 -20.45 1.38 18.48
CA ILE A 93 -19.82 2.69 18.30
C ILE A 93 -20.87 3.73 17.87
N LEU A 94 -21.73 3.42 16.90
CA LEU A 94 -22.77 4.35 16.44
C LEU A 94 -23.81 4.65 17.53
N GLU A 95 -24.19 3.66 18.34
CA GLU A 95 -25.07 3.85 19.49
C GLU A 95 -24.49 4.84 20.51
N ILE A 96 -23.20 4.69 20.85
CA ILE A 96 -22.52 5.61 21.78
C ILE A 96 -22.44 7.02 21.20
N VAL A 97 -22.02 7.18 19.94
CA VAL A 97 -21.95 8.50 19.30
C VAL A 97 -23.34 9.18 19.28
N ARG A 98 -24.40 8.40 19.03
CA ARG A 98 -25.78 8.91 19.01
C ARG A 98 -26.26 9.28 20.41
N ALA A 99 -25.96 8.47 21.42
CA ALA A 99 -26.33 8.73 22.80
C ALA A 99 -25.70 10.03 23.32
N VAL A 100 -24.47 10.35 22.92
CA VAL A 100 -23.80 11.61 23.27
C VAL A 100 -24.41 12.81 22.54
N GLY A 101 -24.96 12.62 21.34
CA GLY A 101 -25.66 13.67 20.59
C GLY A 101 -24.76 14.81 20.09
N GLY A 102 -23.43 14.63 20.11
CA GLY A 102 -22.45 15.65 19.74
C GLY A 102 -21.10 15.07 19.30
N PRO A 103 -20.08 15.92 19.06
CA PRO A 103 -18.74 15.45 18.70
C PRO A 103 -18.06 14.69 19.86
N VAL A 104 -17.73 13.43 19.65
CA VAL A 104 -17.08 12.56 20.64
C VAL A 104 -15.60 12.38 20.32
N GLN A 105 -14.73 12.55 21.32
CA GLN A 105 -13.30 12.29 21.18
C GLN A 105 -12.99 10.79 21.21
N VAL A 106 -11.93 10.36 20.51
CA VAL A 106 -11.46 8.97 20.52
C VAL A 106 -11.21 8.46 21.95
N ARG A 107 -10.68 9.29 22.84
CA ARG A 107 -10.42 8.91 24.23
C ARG A 107 -11.73 8.60 24.98
N THR A 108 -12.69 9.53 24.96
CA THR A 108 -14.01 9.34 25.60
C THR A 108 -14.73 8.12 25.03
N MET A 109 -14.66 7.91 23.71
CA MET A 109 -15.21 6.70 23.08
C MET A 109 -14.54 5.42 23.60
N GLY A 110 -13.22 5.46 23.82
CA GLY A 110 -12.48 4.35 24.41
C GLY A 110 -12.92 4.05 25.85
N GLU A 111 -13.17 5.09 26.65
CA GLU A 111 -13.67 4.96 28.02
C GLU A 111 -15.07 4.31 28.04
N GLU A 112 -16.00 4.79 27.21
CA GLU A 112 -17.35 4.22 27.06
C GLU A 112 -17.35 2.75 26.57
N LEU A 113 -16.33 2.38 25.79
CA LEU A 113 -16.11 1.00 25.33
C LEU A 113 -15.31 0.14 26.33
N GLY A 114 -14.92 0.69 27.48
CA GLY A 114 -14.16 -0.02 28.52
C GLY A 114 -12.71 -0.33 28.11
N LEU A 115 -12.12 0.44 27.18
CA LEU A 115 -10.74 0.30 26.76
C LEU A 115 -9.78 0.98 27.74
N GLN A 116 -8.58 0.42 27.89
CA GLN A 116 -7.50 1.03 28.67
C GLN A 116 -6.91 2.24 27.93
N VAL A 117 -7.54 3.41 28.10
CA VAL A 117 -7.21 4.63 27.35
C VAL A 117 -5.86 5.27 27.70
N GLU A 118 -5.29 4.90 28.84
CA GLU A 118 -3.96 5.34 29.30
C GLU A 118 -2.83 4.70 28.48
N VAL A 119 -3.07 3.53 27.87
CA VAL A 119 -2.10 2.84 27.02
C VAL A 119 -2.31 3.29 25.58
N ARG A 120 -1.39 4.11 25.05
CA ARG A 120 -1.50 4.71 23.70
C ARG A 120 -1.83 3.69 22.60
N GLY A 121 -1.24 2.49 22.64
CA GLY A 121 -1.48 1.44 21.64
C GLY A 121 -2.87 0.81 21.67
N LYS A 122 -3.63 0.94 22.77
CA LYS A 122 -4.98 0.37 22.88
C LYS A 122 -6.05 1.20 22.18
N LEU A 123 -5.79 2.50 21.95
CA LEU A 123 -6.69 3.39 21.22
C LEU A 123 -6.46 3.37 19.70
N GLU A 124 -5.33 2.85 19.21
CA GLU A 124 -5.03 2.81 17.79
C GLU A 124 -6.04 1.96 16.99
N PRO A 125 -6.43 0.74 17.44
CA PRO A 125 -7.47 -0.04 16.78
C PRO A 125 -8.83 0.66 16.76
N LEU A 126 -9.21 1.35 17.85
CA LEU A 126 -10.46 2.11 17.90
C LEU A 126 -10.42 3.30 16.92
N ARG A 127 -9.29 4.00 16.86
CA ARG A 127 -9.10 5.12 15.91
C ARG A 127 -9.24 4.64 14.46
N ALA A 128 -8.69 3.47 14.12
CA ALA A 128 -8.85 2.88 12.80
C ALA A 128 -10.33 2.59 12.49
N LYS A 129 -11.08 1.97 13.42
CA LYS A 129 -12.53 1.70 13.26
C LYS A 129 -13.35 2.98 13.06
N LEU A 130 -13.04 4.05 13.80
CA LEU A 130 -13.73 5.34 13.68
C LEU A 130 -13.46 6.03 12.34
N VAL A 131 -12.23 5.94 11.84
CA VAL A 131 -11.86 6.45 10.51
C VAL A 131 -12.56 5.64 9.42
N GLU A 132 -12.59 4.30 9.52
CA GLU A 132 -13.30 3.45 8.56
C GLU A 132 -14.79 3.80 8.49
N LEU A 133 -15.46 3.99 9.64
CA LEU A 133 -16.86 4.44 9.67
C LEU A 133 -17.05 5.83 9.05
N ALA A 134 -16.08 6.73 9.22
CA ALA A 134 -16.14 8.05 8.62
C ALA A 134 -15.96 8.00 7.09
N ASP A 135 -14.99 7.23 6.60
CA ASP A 135 -14.72 7.05 5.17
C ASP A 135 -15.88 6.37 4.46
N ARG A 136 -16.62 5.50 5.16
CA ARG A 136 -17.83 4.83 4.66
C ARG A 136 -19.10 5.67 4.81
N GLY A 137 -19.01 6.87 5.39
CA GLY A 137 -20.09 7.84 5.50
C GLY A 137 -21.05 7.63 6.67
N TRP A 138 -20.76 6.71 7.59
CA TRP A 138 -21.56 6.47 8.80
C TRP A 138 -21.33 7.54 9.87
N LEU A 139 -20.09 7.98 10.01
CA LEU A 139 -19.69 9.07 10.90
C LEU A 139 -19.19 10.28 10.10
N ARG A 140 -19.23 11.45 10.72
CA ARG A 140 -18.52 12.62 10.25
C ARG A 140 -17.30 12.84 11.14
N LYS A 141 -16.12 12.88 10.53
CA LYS A 141 -14.88 13.27 11.20
C LYS A 141 -14.79 14.79 11.29
N LEU A 142 -14.55 15.33 12.48
CA LEU A 142 -14.26 16.73 12.73
C LEU A 142 -12.74 16.93 12.93
N GLY A 143 -12.31 18.19 12.97
CA GLY A 143 -10.98 18.54 13.48
C GLY A 143 -10.78 18.01 14.91
N ASP A 144 -9.53 17.86 15.33
CA ASP A 144 -9.17 17.45 16.71
C ASP A 144 -9.58 16.01 17.08
N ALA A 145 -9.57 15.08 16.10
CA ALA A 145 -9.89 13.66 16.30
C ALA A 145 -11.27 13.40 16.93
N LYS A 146 -12.25 14.25 16.64
CA LYS A 146 -13.64 14.10 17.07
C LYS A 146 -14.50 13.49 15.96
N PHE A 147 -15.50 12.72 16.36
CA PHE A 147 -16.44 12.07 15.44
C PHE A 147 -17.87 12.35 15.90
N THR A 148 -18.77 12.56 14.94
CA THR A 148 -20.20 12.74 15.24
C THR A 148 -21.06 11.89 14.31
N ALA A 149 -22.25 11.56 14.77
CA ALA A 149 -23.22 10.81 13.97
C ALA A 149 -23.65 11.69 12.79
N ARG A 150 -23.77 11.09 11.62
CA ARG A 150 -24.45 11.75 10.52
C ARG A 150 -25.94 11.49 10.71
N LEU A 151 -26.74 12.53 10.92
CA LEU A 151 -28.20 12.45 10.91
C LEU A 151 -28.64 12.13 9.48
#